data_AF-A0A0C1S0R8-F1
#
_entry.id   AF-A0A0C1S0R8-F1
#
_cell.length_a   1.000
_cell.length_b   1.000
_cell.length_c   1.000
_cell.angle_alpha   90.00
_cell.angle_beta   90.00
_cell.angle_gamma   90.00
#
_symmetry.space_group_name_H-M   'P 1'
#
loop_
_entity.id
_entity.type
_entity.pdbx_description
1 polymer ?
#
loop_
_entity_poly.entity_id
_entity_poly.type
_entity_poly.pdbx_seq_one_letter_code
_entity_poly.pdbx_strand_id
1 'polypeptide(L)'
;MQKTFRYIFCLIIFMLAVGSLWAKDTYTVTILPFTINSAENIDYIKQGIEEMLASRISVPNKINVINKNIVTDELKKSKIKGITETDVYNLGKKLNSDYVVWGSITKIGSSISIDGKLVDVLNNKADVGIFSQSKTLDDVIPKINDFSERVIQNILGTTPPSVAPSVSAPAPATSPQVPSALSRESQLIAKMRTGGKKGTLTSVINSEFINAAEPINRKEFWMSQKIATEFKGMAIGDVNNDGINEIVAIDKNSVYIYKKADKELVLLQKIKGNSYNNYVAVDVADINRNGTPEIIVTSLNDALLDSFVMEFKDSKYVKIASDIRWFLRVIDTPSGIPLLLGQEYGMGKPFDSPIYEMVWRDGKLIADQKMKIPFGLSIYGLIIDNLGIDGSEKIIALDDLDYIYITEKTTKSLGRLTSIGFTSDELIWKSDDVYGGSNNYLENVENKANPTDIDKENYAYANLRILTMDTNKDGKKEIIIVKNLSSSGRIFKKLKLFTSSEIYNLEWDGMGMTENWHTKKINGYVADYCIKDIDNDGKQEIVLALVQATGASLRNRSVIVVYKLDTAQ
;
A
#
# COMPACT_ATOMS: atom_id res chain seq x y z
N MET A 1 11.77 -65.20 48.83
CA MET A 1 12.18 -63.84 48.41
C MET A 1 12.67 -63.74 46.96
N GLN A 2 13.37 -64.74 46.41
CA GLN A 2 13.87 -64.68 45.02
C GLN A 2 12.78 -64.61 43.93
N LYS A 3 11.62 -65.28 44.12
CA LYS A 3 10.54 -65.24 43.12
C LYS A 3 9.85 -63.87 43.05
N THR A 4 9.61 -63.24 44.20
CA THR A 4 9.02 -61.90 44.29
C THR A 4 9.94 -60.83 43.68
N PHE A 5 11.26 -60.95 43.88
CA PHE A 5 12.24 -60.04 43.26
C PHE A 5 12.27 -60.18 41.73
N ARG A 6 12.05 -61.38 41.20
CA ARG A 6 12.00 -61.66 39.76
C ARG A 6 10.77 -61.04 39.08
N TYR A 7 9.62 -61.04 39.75
CA TYR A 7 8.42 -60.36 39.24
C TYR A 7 8.52 -58.84 39.29
N ILE A 8 9.15 -58.28 40.33
CA ILE A 8 9.40 -56.83 40.43
C ILE A 8 10.39 -56.37 39.35
N PHE A 9 11.43 -57.16 39.07
CA PHE A 9 12.40 -56.87 38.01
C PHE A 9 11.77 -56.95 36.61
N CYS A 10 10.88 -57.92 36.35
CA CYS A 10 10.12 -57.97 35.10
C CYS A 10 9.13 -56.80 34.97
N LEU A 11 8.52 -56.33 36.06
CA LEU A 11 7.61 -55.18 36.05
C LEU A 11 8.36 -53.87 35.74
N ILE A 12 9.58 -53.71 36.27
CA ILE A 12 10.44 -52.54 36.02
C ILE A 12 10.95 -52.54 34.57
N ILE A 13 11.30 -53.70 34.00
CA ILE A 13 11.65 -53.83 32.59
C ILE A 13 10.44 -53.57 31.68
N PHE A 14 9.24 -53.99 32.07
CA PHE A 14 8.02 -53.69 31.33
C PHE A 14 7.64 -52.19 31.39
N MET A 15 7.92 -51.50 32.51
CA MET A 15 7.78 -50.04 32.61
C MET A 15 8.86 -49.25 31.84
N LEU A 16 10.07 -49.81 31.67
CA LEU A 16 11.13 -49.24 30.83
C LEU A 16 10.94 -49.53 29.33
N ALA A 17 10.12 -50.51 28.98
CA ALA A 17 9.77 -50.87 27.60
C ALA A 17 8.50 -50.17 27.07
N VAL A 18 7.83 -49.36 27.90
CA VAL A 18 6.88 -48.36 27.40
C VAL A 18 7.72 -47.23 26.79
N GLY A 19 8.19 -47.47 25.56
CA GLY A 19 8.90 -46.48 24.78
C GLY A 19 8.13 -45.19 24.83
N SER A 20 8.78 -44.14 25.33
CA SER A 20 8.27 -42.80 25.20
C SER A 20 8.00 -42.59 23.71
N LEU A 21 6.73 -42.54 23.30
CA LEU A 21 6.36 -41.92 22.04
C LEU A 21 6.78 -40.47 22.19
N TRP A 22 8.00 -40.14 21.78
CA TRP A 22 8.40 -38.77 21.57
C TRP A 22 7.55 -38.30 20.40
N ALA A 23 6.46 -37.60 20.71
CA ALA A 23 5.79 -36.79 19.71
C ALA A 23 6.89 -35.90 19.13
N LYS A 24 7.06 -35.95 17.81
CA LYS A 24 8.04 -35.12 17.13
C LYS A 24 7.64 -33.66 17.37
N ASP A 25 8.40 -32.94 18.19
CA ASP A 25 8.04 -31.58 18.62
C ASP A 25 7.99 -30.59 17.45
N THR A 26 8.62 -30.89 16.31
CA THR A 26 8.60 -30.02 15.12
C THR A 26 8.73 -30.81 13.82
N TYR A 27 7.80 -30.59 12.89
CA TYR A 27 7.83 -31.14 11.54
C TYR A 27 8.63 -30.25 10.59
N THR A 28 9.38 -30.84 9.67
CA THR A 28 10.13 -30.12 8.63
C THR A 28 9.42 -30.24 7.28
N VAL A 29 9.11 -29.10 6.65
CA VAL A 29 8.38 -29.05 5.37
C VAL A 29 9.25 -28.40 4.30
N THR A 30 9.34 -29.02 3.13
CA THR A 30 9.94 -28.41 1.94
C THR A 30 8.86 -27.98 0.96
N ILE A 31 9.00 -26.78 0.40
CA ILE A 31 8.16 -26.30 -0.70
C ILE A 31 9.01 -26.31 -1.96
N LEU A 32 8.64 -27.12 -2.94
CA LEU A 32 9.31 -27.17 -4.24
C LEU A 32 8.77 -26.08 -5.17
N PRO A 33 9.59 -25.59 -6.12
CA PRO A 33 9.13 -24.58 -7.04
C PRO A 33 7.94 -25.05 -7.88
N PHE A 34 6.88 -24.26 -7.92
CA PHE A 34 5.68 -24.63 -8.67
C PHE A 34 5.96 -24.60 -10.17
N THR A 35 5.39 -25.55 -10.89
CA THR A 35 5.46 -25.59 -12.36
C THR A 35 4.49 -24.57 -12.95
N ILE A 36 4.89 -23.84 -14.00
CA ILE A 36 4.05 -22.81 -14.64
C ILE A 36 3.52 -23.37 -15.96
N ASN A 37 2.21 -23.33 -16.12
CA ASN A 37 1.50 -23.60 -17.37
C ASN A 37 0.78 -22.32 -17.81
N SER A 38 1.48 -21.44 -18.53
CA SER A 38 0.90 -20.20 -19.06
C SER A 38 1.55 -19.80 -20.39
N ALA A 39 0.79 -19.10 -21.23
CA ALA A 39 1.30 -18.43 -22.42
C ALA A 39 2.04 -17.12 -22.09
N GLU A 40 1.84 -16.57 -20.88
CA GLU A 40 2.47 -15.34 -20.40
C GLU A 40 3.53 -15.64 -19.34
N ASN A 41 4.52 -14.76 -19.17
CA ASN A 41 5.45 -14.86 -18.05
C ASN A 41 4.73 -14.47 -16.74
N ILE A 42 4.58 -15.45 -15.85
CA ILE A 42 3.97 -15.28 -14.52
C ILE A 42 4.94 -15.65 -13.38
N ASP A 43 6.25 -15.50 -13.59
CA ASP A 43 7.27 -15.86 -12.60
C ASP A 43 7.08 -15.11 -11.28
N TYR A 44 6.58 -13.87 -11.34
CA TYR A 44 6.23 -13.07 -10.16
C TYR A 44 5.10 -13.69 -9.33
N ILE A 45 4.09 -14.30 -9.98
CA ILE A 45 2.97 -14.97 -9.31
C ILE A 45 3.48 -16.24 -8.63
N LYS A 46 4.31 -17.01 -9.35
CA LYS A 46 4.94 -18.21 -8.80
C LYS A 46 5.76 -17.89 -7.56
N GLN A 47 6.62 -16.88 -7.64
CA GLN A 47 7.44 -16.48 -6.50
C GLN A 47 6.58 -16.05 -5.31
N GLY A 48 5.54 -15.25 -5.54
CA GLY A 48 4.61 -14.83 -4.50
C GLY A 48 3.89 -16.00 -3.83
N ILE A 49 3.40 -16.98 -4.61
CA ILE A 49 2.74 -18.17 -4.07
C ILE A 49 3.70 -19.00 -3.22
N GLU A 50 4.92 -19.26 -3.70
CA GLU A 50 5.93 -20.03 -2.96
C GLU A 50 6.27 -19.39 -1.61
N GLU A 51 6.42 -18.06 -1.59
CA GLU A 51 6.72 -17.30 -0.37
C GLU A 51 5.53 -17.28 0.58
N MET A 52 4.30 -17.12 0.06
CA MET A 52 3.08 -17.19 0.86
C MET A 52 2.89 -18.56 1.50
N LEU A 53 3.10 -19.63 0.75
CA LEU A 53 3.06 -21.00 1.26
C LEU A 53 4.11 -21.19 2.35
N ALA A 54 5.35 -20.72 2.13
CA ALA A 54 6.42 -20.84 3.11
C ALA A 54 6.08 -20.10 4.41
N SER A 55 5.53 -18.91 4.31
CA SER A 55 5.14 -18.12 5.48
C SER A 55 3.94 -18.72 6.22
N ARG A 56 2.92 -19.20 5.51
CA ARG A 56 1.66 -19.64 6.12
C ARG A 56 1.72 -21.07 6.66
N ILE A 57 2.54 -21.93 6.07
CA ILE A 57 2.75 -23.30 6.56
C ILE A 57 3.71 -23.32 7.75
N SER A 58 4.61 -22.34 7.86
CA SER A 58 5.51 -22.21 9.01
C SER A 58 4.72 -21.88 10.27
N VAL A 59 4.80 -22.76 11.27
CA VAL A 59 4.13 -22.58 12.56
C VAL A 59 5.20 -22.63 13.65
N PRO A 60 5.39 -21.55 14.43
CA PRO A 60 6.42 -21.51 15.46
C PRO A 60 6.36 -22.73 16.38
N ASN A 61 7.52 -23.35 16.62
CA ASN A 61 7.69 -24.53 17.47
C ASN A 61 6.87 -25.76 17.05
N LYS A 62 6.32 -25.81 15.83
CA LYS A 62 5.52 -26.95 15.33
C LYS A 62 5.85 -27.36 13.90
N ILE A 63 6.05 -26.39 12.99
CA ILE A 63 6.38 -26.62 11.59
C ILE A 63 7.50 -25.67 11.16
N ASN A 64 8.63 -26.23 10.75
CA ASN A 64 9.77 -25.51 10.18
C ASN A 64 9.78 -25.69 8.66
N VAL A 65 9.77 -24.60 7.90
CA VAL A 65 9.86 -24.64 6.43
C VAL A 65 11.30 -24.42 5.97
N ILE A 66 11.81 -25.29 5.11
CA ILE A 66 13.19 -25.20 4.60
C ILE A 66 13.37 -23.94 3.74
N ASN A 67 14.50 -23.25 3.94
CA ASN A 67 14.83 -22.04 3.20
C ASN A 67 14.92 -22.29 1.68
N LYS A 68 14.26 -21.42 0.90
CA LYS A 68 14.19 -21.46 -0.56
C LYS A 68 15.55 -21.59 -1.26
N ASN A 69 16.60 -20.94 -0.75
CA ASN A 69 17.93 -20.98 -1.36
C ASN A 69 18.54 -22.38 -1.30
N ILE A 70 18.36 -23.08 -0.17
CA ILE A 70 18.83 -24.46 0.03
C ILE A 70 18.10 -25.40 -0.94
N VAL A 71 16.78 -25.25 -1.07
CA VAL A 71 15.96 -26.03 -2.01
C VAL A 71 16.39 -25.80 -3.46
N THR A 72 16.63 -24.53 -3.83
CA THR A 72 17.04 -24.14 -5.19
C THR A 72 18.43 -24.68 -5.55
N ASP A 73 19.38 -24.64 -4.61
CA ASP A 73 20.73 -25.16 -4.82
C ASP A 73 20.73 -26.68 -4.98
N GLU A 74 19.86 -27.39 -4.24
CA GLU A 74 19.73 -28.84 -4.32
C GLU A 74 19.05 -29.29 -5.63
N LEU A 75 18.08 -28.51 -6.10
CA LEU A 75 17.47 -28.69 -7.43
C LEU A 75 18.49 -28.51 -8.56
N LYS A 76 19.33 -27.48 -8.49
CA LYS A 76 20.40 -27.23 -9.49
C LYS A 76 21.43 -28.37 -9.52
N LYS A 77 21.83 -28.89 -8.36
CA LYS A 77 22.77 -30.03 -8.24
C LYS A 77 22.20 -31.32 -8.84
N SER A 78 20.89 -31.52 -8.72
CA SER A 78 20.21 -32.73 -9.18
C SER A 78 19.92 -32.75 -10.69
N LYS A 79 20.14 -31.64 -11.42
CA LYS A 79 19.95 -31.50 -12.89
C LYS A 79 18.56 -31.95 -13.41
N ILE A 80 17.53 -31.78 -12.59
CA ILE A 80 16.15 -32.19 -12.92
C ILE A 80 15.48 -31.07 -13.73
N LYS A 81 14.95 -31.40 -14.92
CA LYS A 81 14.27 -30.44 -15.81
C LYS A 81 12.75 -30.34 -15.58
N GLY A 82 12.16 -31.27 -14.85
CA GLY A 82 10.75 -31.27 -14.46
C GLY A 82 10.54 -32.16 -13.22
N ILE A 83 9.67 -31.74 -12.31
CA ILE A 83 9.48 -32.40 -11.01
C ILE A 83 8.50 -33.57 -11.18
N THR A 84 8.97 -34.80 -11.05
CA THR A 84 8.11 -36.00 -10.97
C THR A 84 7.85 -36.40 -9.52
N GLU A 85 6.81 -37.20 -9.25
CA GLU A 85 6.52 -37.71 -7.89
C GLU A 85 7.73 -38.43 -7.27
N THR A 86 8.46 -39.23 -8.06
CA THR A 86 9.69 -39.89 -7.61
C THR A 86 10.78 -38.89 -7.22
N ASP A 87 10.90 -37.77 -7.95
CA ASP A 87 11.84 -36.70 -7.63
C ASP A 87 11.46 -35.96 -6.35
N VAL A 88 10.16 -35.74 -6.11
CA VAL A 88 9.63 -35.12 -4.91
C VAL A 88 10.04 -35.92 -3.66
N TYR A 89 9.86 -37.24 -3.69
CA TYR A 89 10.28 -38.12 -2.59
C TYR A 89 11.80 -38.11 -2.38
N ASN A 90 12.59 -38.17 -3.46
CA ASN A 90 14.05 -38.19 -3.36
C ASN A 90 14.62 -36.87 -2.85
N LEU A 91 14.08 -35.74 -3.32
CA LEU A 91 14.45 -34.40 -2.84
C LEU A 91 14.03 -34.21 -1.38
N GLY A 92 12.83 -34.66 -1.01
CA GLY A 92 12.35 -34.64 0.37
C GLY A 92 13.28 -35.39 1.32
N LYS A 93 13.69 -36.61 0.96
CA LYS A 93 14.65 -37.40 1.75
C LYS A 93 16.01 -36.71 1.85
N LYS A 94 16.53 -36.17 0.74
CA LYS A 94 17.84 -35.51 0.70
C LYS A 94 17.87 -34.23 1.53
N LEU A 95 16.76 -33.51 1.56
CA LEU A 95 16.57 -32.30 2.36
C LEU A 95 16.11 -32.60 3.80
N ASN A 96 16.08 -33.87 4.22
CA ASN A 96 15.62 -34.30 5.55
C ASN A 96 14.24 -33.74 5.92
N SER A 97 13.32 -33.70 4.95
CA SER A 97 11.97 -33.16 5.11
C SER A 97 10.99 -34.27 5.47
N ASP A 98 10.05 -33.96 6.37
CA ASP A 98 8.94 -34.85 6.73
C ASP A 98 7.83 -34.80 5.69
N TYR A 99 7.58 -33.60 5.17
CA TYR A 99 6.58 -33.35 4.14
C TYR A 99 7.16 -32.51 3.00
N VAL A 100 6.65 -32.75 1.80
CA VAL A 100 6.95 -31.92 0.63
C VAL A 100 5.68 -31.41 -0.01
N VAL A 101 5.63 -30.09 -0.21
CA VAL A 101 4.59 -29.40 -0.95
C VAL A 101 5.10 -29.10 -2.36
N TRP A 102 4.34 -29.51 -3.37
CA TRP A 102 4.67 -29.25 -4.76
C TRP A 102 3.40 -29.10 -5.59
N GLY A 103 3.51 -28.57 -6.82
CA GLY A 103 2.33 -28.33 -7.63
C GLY A 103 2.55 -27.59 -8.93
N SER A 104 1.44 -27.12 -9.50
CA SER A 104 1.41 -26.34 -10.73
C SER A 104 0.50 -25.13 -10.61
N ILE A 105 0.88 -24.07 -11.33
CA ILE A 105 0.10 -22.85 -11.52
C ILE A 105 -0.26 -22.80 -13.00
N THR A 106 -1.55 -22.85 -13.31
CA THR A 106 -2.04 -22.77 -14.69
C THR A 106 -2.81 -21.48 -14.89
N LYS A 107 -2.46 -20.70 -15.91
CA LYS A 107 -3.18 -19.47 -16.26
C LYS A 107 -3.75 -19.58 -17.67
N ILE A 108 -5.08 -19.40 -17.77
CA ILE A 108 -5.82 -19.38 -19.04
C ILE A 108 -6.66 -18.10 -19.06
N GLY A 109 -6.31 -17.18 -19.95
CA GLY A 109 -6.95 -15.85 -20.01
C GLY A 109 -6.78 -15.09 -18.70
N SER A 110 -7.90 -14.69 -18.08
CA SER A 110 -7.94 -13.99 -16.79
C SER A 110 -7.95 -14.93 -15.57
N SER A 111 -8.14 -16.24 -15.76
CA SER A 111 -8.27 -17.21 -14.67
C SER A 111 -6.95 -17.89 -14.33
N ILE A 112 -6.73 -18.12 -13.05
CA ILE A 112 -5.54 -18.78 -12.50
C ILE A 112 -6.01 -19.96 -11.64
N SER A 113 -5.52 -21.15 -11.93
CA SER A 113 -5.69 -22.33 -11.09
C SER A 113 -4.36 -22.73 -10.47
N ILE A 114 -4.44 -23.20 -9.23
CA ILE A 114 -3.31 -23.70 -8.46
C ILE A 114 -3.67 -25.11 -8.04
N ASP A 115 -2.88 -26.06 -8.53
CA ASP A 115 -2.96 -27.45 -8.14
C ASP A 115 -1.77 -27.73 -7.23
N GLY A 116 -2.04 -28.03 -5.96
CA GLY A 116 -1.00 -28.33 -4.97
C GLY A 116 -1.20 -29.69 -4.35
N LYS A 117 -0.09 -30.36 -4.07
CA LYS A 117 -0.03 -31.69 -3.49
C LYS A 117 0.88 -31.69 -2.26
N LEU A 118 0.46 -32.39 -1.23
CA LEU A 118 1.25 -32.67 -0.04
C LEU A 118 1.68 -34.14 -0.04
N VAL A 119 2.99 -34.37 0.07
CA VAL A 119 3.61 -35.69 0.11
C VAL A 119 4.19 -35.95 1.49
N ASP A 120 3.86 -37.09 2.11
CA ASP A 120 4.47 -37.56 3.35
C ASP A 120 5.69 -38.43 3.02
N VAL A 121 6.89 -37.90 3.27
CA VAL A 121 8.16 -38.50 2.90
C VAL A 121 8.50 -39.70 3.79
N LEU A 122 8.04 -39.69 5.04
CA LEU A 122 8.38 -40.70 6.05
C LEU A 122 7.49 -41.94 5.95
N ASN A 123 6.19 -41.74 5.77
CA ASN A 123 5.20 -42.82 5.79
C ASN A 123 4.89 -43.37 4.39
N ASN A 124 5.53 -42.83 3.34
CA ASN A 124 5.30 -43.20 1.94
C ASN A 124 3.80 -43.22 1.59
N LYS A 125 3.07 -42.23 2.12
CA LYS A 125 1.61 -42.16 2.06
C LYS A 125 1.20 -41.26 0.90
N ALA A 126 0.17 -41.69 0.17
CA ALA A 126 -0.29 -41.07 -1.07
C ALA A 126 -0.60 -39.57 -0.95
N ASP A 127 -0.34 -38.85 -2.04
CA ASP A 127 -0.58 -37.42 -2.22
C ASP A 127 -1.96 -37.00 -1.72
N VAL A 128 -2.00 -36.02 -0.82
CA VAL A 128 -3.22 -35.27 -0.57
C VAL A 128 -3.30 -34.18 -1.64
N GLY A 129 -4.10 -34.43 -2.67
CA GLY A 129 -4.40 -33.43 -3.71
C GLY A 129 -5.33 -32.36 -3.16
N ILE A 130 -4.87 -31.11 -3.14
CA ILE A 130 -5.68 -29.95 -2.75
C ILE A 130 -5.73 -29.03 -3.96
N PHE A 131 -6.85 -29.07 -4.67
CA PHE A 131 -7.09 -28.25 -5.84
C PHE A 131 -7.76 -26.93 -5.45
N SER A 132 -7.29 -25.83 -6.02
CA SER A 132 -7.99 -24.56 -5.92
C SER A 132 -7.99 -23.79 -7.23
N GLN A 133 -9.18 -23.36 -7.66
CA GLN A 133 -9.38 -22.57 -8.86
C GLN A 133 -9.87 -21.16 -8.49
N SER A 134 -9.21 -20.15 -9.07
CA SER A 134 -9.52 -18.74 -8.87
C SER A 134 -9.91 -18.12 -10.22
N LYS A 135 -11.03 -17.38 -10.24
CA LYS A 135 -11.51 -16.74 -11.48
C LYS A 135 -10.70 -15.49 -11.83
N THR A 136 -10.12 -14.85 -10.82
CA THR A 136 -9.29 -13.64 -10.91
C THR A 136 -8.01 -13.77 -10.08
N LEU A 137 -7.05 -12.87 -10.28
CA LEU A 137 -5.80 -12.81 -9.50
C LEU A 137 -6.07 -12.48 -8.01
N ASP A 138 -7.09 -11.67 -7.74
CA ASP A 138 -7.47 -11.25 -6.38
C ASP A 138 -8.00 -12.44 -5.55
N ASP A 139 -8.64 -13.41 -6.22
CA ASP A 139 -9.15 -14.64 -5.61
C ASP A 139 -8.04 -15.66 -5.29
N VAL A 140 -6.78 -15.43 -5.66
CA VAL A 140 -5.69 -16.40 -5.41
C VAL A 140 -5.29 -16.43 -3.93
N ILE A 141 -5.35 -15.29 -3.24
CA ILE A 141 -4.87 -15.15 -1.86
C ILE A 141 -5.72 -15.94 -0.84
N PRO A 142 -7.06 -15.85 -0.85
CA PRO A 142 -7.91 -16.67 0.03
C PRO A 142 -7.69 -18.16 -0.22
N LYS A 143 -7.45 -18.54 -1.47
CA LYS A 143 -7.23 -19.92 -1.87
C LYS A 143 -5.90 -20.49 -1.43
N ILE A 144 -4.84 -19.70 -1.46
CA ILE A 144 -3.56 -20.05 -0.82
C ILE A 144 -3.72 -20.16 0.70
N ASN A 145 -4.61 -19.37 1.32
CA ASN A 145 -4.95 -19.52 2.73
C ASN A 145 -5.55 -20.89 3.01
N ASP A 146 -6.65 -21.20 2.32
CA ASP A 146 -7.37 -22.47 2.46
C ASP A 146 -6.44 -23.66 2.24
N PHE A 147 -5.55 -23.56 1.22
CA PHE A 147 -4.55 -24.58 0.93
C PHE A 147 -3.55 -24.74 2.09
N SER A 148 -2.97 -23.65 2.59
CA SER A 148 -1.98 -23.69 3.67
C SER A 148 -2.57 -24.23 4.96
N GLU A 149 -3.80 -23.83 5.30
CA GLU A 149 -4.52 -24.34 6.47
C GLU A 149 -4.79 -25.84 6.37
N ARG A 150 -5.21 -26.33 5.19
CA ARG A 150 -5.38 -27.76 4.95
C ARG A 150 -4.06 -28.52 5.06
N VAL A 151 -2.95 -27.96 4.58
CA VAL A 151 -1.62 -28.55 4.75
C VAL A 151 -1.26 -28.65 6.24
N ILE A 152 -1.41 -27.57 7.00
CA ILE A 152 -1.14 -27.55 8.44
C ILE A 152 -2.02 -28.57 9.18
N GLN A 153 -3.31 -28.63 8.87
CA GLN A 153 -4.25 -29.58 9.47
C GLN A 153 -3.85 -31.03 9.20
N ASN A 154 -3.42 -31.34 7.97
CA ASN A 154 -2.95 -32.68 7.61
C ASN A 154 -1.64 -33.04 8.34
N ILE A 155 -0.73 -32.07 8.52
CA ILE A 155 0.55 -32.29 9.22
C ILE A 155 0.34 -32.48 10.73
N LEU A 156 -0.50 -31.63 11.35
CA LEU A 156 -0.71 -31.61 12.80
C LEU A 156 -1.84 -32.55 13.29
N GLY A 157 -2.57 -33.19 12.37
CA GLY A 157 -3.65 -34.12 12.71
C GLY A 157 -4.87 -33.47 13.38
N THR A 158 -5.05 -32.16 13.26
CA THR A 158 -6.18 -31.43 13.83
C THR A 158 -7.38 -31.45 12.88
N THR A 159 -8.48 -32.08 13.29
CA THR A 159 -9.79 -31.91 12.64
C THR A 159 -10.37 -30.53 12.94
N PRO A 160 -11.11 -29.90 12.00
CA PRO A 160 -11.76 -28.61 12.25
C PRO A 160 -12.75 -28.71 13.42
N PRO A 161 -13.00 -27.62 14.17
CA PRO A 161 -14.16 -27.57 15.04
C PRO A 161 -15.40 -27.84 14.19
N SER A 162 -16.16 -28.85 14.58
CA SER A 162 -17.44 -29.19 13.98
C SER A 162 -18.35 -27.97 14.04
N VAL A 163 -18.59 -27.33 12.89
CA VAL A 163 -19.82 -26.56 12.72
C VAL A 163 -20.96 -27.57 12.84
N ALA A 164 -21.90 -27.33 13.75
CA ALA A 164 -23.04 -28.20 13.97
C ALA A 164 -23.79 -28.47 12.64
N PRO A 165 -24.34 -29.69 12.43
CA PRO A 165 -25.03 -30.01 11.20
C PRO A 165 -26.32 -29.19 11.12
N SER A 166 -26.38 -28.28 10.14
CA SER A 166 -27.63 -27.71 9.67
C SER A 166 -28.49 -28.84 9.09
N VAL A 167 -29.68 -28.99 9.65
CA VAL A 167 -30.75 -29.89 9.22
C VAL A 167 -30.86 -30.01 7.70
N SER A 168 -30.90 -31.27 7.25
CA SER A 168 -31.11 -31.71 5.88
C SER A 168 -32.45 -31.24 5.31
N ALA A 169 -32.41 -30.58 4.15
CA ALA A 169 -33.55 -30.52 3.22
C ALA A 169 -33.35 -31.57 2.10
N PRO A 170 -34.42 -32.21 1.58
CA PRO A 170 -34.29 -33.41 0.75
C PRO A 170 -33.85 -33.12 -0.69
N ALA A 171 -33.23 -34.12 -1.31
CA ALA A 171 -32.79 -34.12 -2.70
C ALA A 171 -33.96 -33.96 -3.71
N PRO A 172 -33.73 -33.34 -4.89
CA PRO A 172 -34.75 -33.15 -5.91
C PRO A 172 -34.97 -34.40 -6.77
N ALA A 173 -36.23 -34.75 -6.98
CA ALA A 173 -36.67 -35.71 -7.99
C ALA A 173 -36.77 -35.07 -9.39
N THR A 174 -36.62 -35.91 -10.39
CA THR A 174 -36.50 -35.66 -11.83
C THR A 174 -37.77 -35.18 -12.57
N SER A 175 -37.51 -34.39 -13.64
CA SER A 175 -38.30 -34.11 -14.89
C SER A 175 -39.44 -33.05 -14.83
N PRO A 176 -39.86 -32.41 -15.96
CA PRO A 176 -39.34 -32.34 -17.34
C PRO A 176 -39.14 -30.89 -17.90
N GLN A 177 -38.78 -30.82 -19.19
CA GLN A 177 -38.23 -29.71 -19.97
C GLN A 177 -39.29 -28.68 -20.53
N VAL A 178 -38.89 -27.40 -20.66
CA VAL A 178 -39.40 -26.27 -21.54
C VAL A 178 -40.63 -25.45 -21.05
N PRO A 179 -40.81 -24.11 -21.34
CA PRO A 179 -39.93 -23.04 -21.87
C PRO A 179 -39.80 -21.79 -20.96
N SER A 180 -38.83 -20.93 -21.32
CA SER A 180 -38.59 -19.56 -20.86
C SER A 180 -39.84 -18.70 -20.61
N ALA A 181 -40.00 -18.21 -19.38
CA ALA A 181 -40.89 -17.09 -19.08
C ALA A 181 -40.23 -16.15 -18.06
N LEU A 182 -40.21 -14.88 -18.45
CA LEU A 182 -39.75 -13.68 -17.76
C LEU A 182 -39.85 -13.73 -16.23
N SER A 183 -38.73 -13.42 -15.57
CA SER A 183 -38.63 -13.24 -14.12
C SER A 183 -39.49 -12.08 -13.62
N ARG A 184 -39.96 -12.26 -12.38
CA ARG A 184 -40.77 -11.37 -11.53
C ARG A 184 -40.29 -9.91 -11.42
N GLU A 185 -39.10 -9.57 -11.90
CA GLU A 185 -38.58 -8.20 -11.94
C GLU A 185 -39.35 -7.31 -12.93
N SER A 186 -39.82 -7.89 -14.05
CA SER A 186 -40.62 -7.17 -15.04
C SER A 186 -42.02 -6.75 -14.53
N GLN A 187 -42.58 -7.48 -13.56
CA GLN A 187 -43.86 -7.13 -12.92
C GLN A 187 -43.72 -6.13 -11.76
N LEU A 188 -42.54 -6.02 -11.15
CA LEU A 188 -42.24 -5.02 -10.12
C LEU A 188 -41.99 -3.63 -10.75
N ILE A 189 -41.33 -3.61 -11.91
CA ILE A 189 -41.10 -2.37 -12.69
C ILE A 189 -42.41 -1.82 -13.28
N ALA A 190 -43.37 -2.69 -13.61
CA ALA A 190 -44.69 -2.26 -14.09
C ALA A 190 -45.59 -1.64 -13.01
N LYS A 191 -45.37 -1.96 -11.72
CA LYS A 191 -46.17 -1.43 -10.59
C LYS A 191 -45.69 -0.08 -10.06
N MET A 192 -44.51 0.40 -10.47
CA MET A 192 -44.01 1.74 -10.10
C MET A 192 -44.38 2.83 -11.13
N ARG A 193 -45.14 2.51 -12.18
CA ARG A 193 -45.54 3.47 -13.22
C ARG A 193 -46.96 4.06 -13.08
N THR A 194 -47.72 3.67 -12.06
CA THR A 194 -49.07 4.19 -11.83
C THR A 194 -49.29 4.52 -10.36
N GLY A 195 -48.90 5.73 -9.96
CA GLY A 195 -49.23 6.26 -8.63
C GLY A 195 -48.43 7.52 -8.29
N GLY A 196 -48.91 8.68 -8.72
CA GLY A 196 -48.34 9.96 -8.32
C GLY A 196 -48.67 10.32 -6.88
N LYS A 197 -47.65 10.73 -6.10
CA LYS A 197 -47.61 11.96 -5.27
C LYS A 197 -46.32 12.07 -4.44
N LYS A 198 -45.58 13.15 -4.73
CA LYS A 198 -44.66 13.97 -3.91
C LYS A 198 -44.00 13.38 -2.64
N GLY A 199 -42.68 13.24 -2.73
CA GLY A 199 -41.71 13.38 -1.64
C GLY A 199 -40.36 13.81 -2.23
N THR A 200 -39.88 15.00 -1.89
CA THR A 200 -38.72 15.70 -2.46
C THR A 200 -37.40 15.15 -1.93
N LEU A 201 -36.65 14.47 -2.80
CA LEU A 201 -35.18 14.35 -2.78
C LEU A 201 -34.72 14.52 -4.23
N THR A 202 -34.42 15.75 -4.60
CA THR A 202 -33.97 16.12 -5.94
C THR A 202 -32.49 15.80 -6.12
N SER A 203 -32.25 14.75 -6.91
CA SER A 203 -31.32 14.73 -8.06
C SER A 203 -29.88 15.19 -7.86
N VAL A 204 -28.95 14.23 -7.69
CA VAL A 204 -27.77 14.04 -8.55
C VAL A 204 -27.39 12.55 -8.52
N ILE A 205 -28.02 11.73 -9.37
CA ILE A 205 -27.44 10.42 -9.73
C ILE A 205 -26.94 10.59 -11.15
N ASN A 206 -25.64 10.84 -11.28
CA ASN A 206 -25.00 10.80 -12.59
C ASN A 206 -25.09 9.37 -13.10
N SER A 207 -25.94 9.16 -14.11
CA SER A 207 -26.30 7.84 -14.62
C SER A 207 -25.28 7.29 -15.63
N GLU A 208 -24.15 7.98 -15.88
CA GLU A 208 -23.15 7.54 -16.85
C GLU A 208 -22.06 6.62 -16.30
N PHE A 209 -22.01 6.35 -14.99
CA PHE A 209 -21.02 5.44 -14.40
C PHE A 209 -21.52 4.03 -14.08
N ILE A 210 -22.75 3.68 -14.48
CA ILE A 210 -23.28 2.31 -14.33
C ILE A 210 -23.82 1.81 -15.67
N ASN A 211 -22.97 1.03 -16.37
CA ASN A 211 -23.26 0.20 -17.54
C ASN A 211 -23.79 0.91 -18.81
N ALA A 212 -22.89 1.24 -19.74
CA ALA A 212 -23.21 1.31 -21.16
C ALA A 212 -22.08 0.74 -22.02
N ALA A 213 -22.43 -0.23 -22.85
CA ALA A 213 -21.61 -0.74 -23.95
C ALA A 213 -21.66 0.29 -25.10
N GLU A 214 -20.95 1.40 -24.95
CA GLU A 214 -20.69 2.36 -26.03
C GLU A 214 -19.18 2.68 -26.11
N PRO A 215 -18.65 3.01 -27.30
CA PRO A 215 -17.21 3.22 -27.49
C PRO A 215 -16.73 4.44 -26.68
N ILE A 216 -15.91 4.15 -25.68
CA ILE A 216 -15.28 5.09 -24.72
C ILE A 216 -14.75 6.33 -25.45
N ASN A 217 -15.38 7.48 -25.24
CA ASN A 217 -14.89 8.76 -25.70
C ASN A 217 -13.56 9.06 -24.96
N ARG A 218 -12.46 9.08 -25.70
CA ARG A 218 -11.07 8.93 -25.20
C ARG A 218 -10.44 10.19 -24.58
N LYS A 219 -11.18 11.08 -23.93
CA LYS A 219 -10.61 12.34 -23.40
C LYS A 219 -11.12 12.70 -22.01
N GLU A 220 -10.57 12.09 -20.97
CA GLU A 220 -10.81 12.53 -19.58
C GLU A 220 -9.54 12.99 -18.84
N PHE A 221 -8.34 12.81 -19.43
CA PHE A 221 -7.10 13.29 -18.83
C PHE A 221 -6.04 13.59 -19.89
N TRP A 222 -5.10 14.47 -19.56
CA TRP A 222 -3.88 14.72 -20.33
C TRP A 222 -2.71 13.96 -19.69
N MET A 223 -1.81 13.43 -20.52
CA MET A 223 -0.60 12.73 -20.05
C MET A 223 0.61 13.23 -20.83
N SER A 224 1.70 13.51 -20.13
CA SER A 224 2.97 13.92 -20.75
C SER A 224 3.63 12.80 -21.55
N GLN A 225 4.67 13.15 -22.29
CA GLN A 225 5.65 12.19 -22.76
C GLN A 225 6.29 11.42 -21.60
N LYS A 226 6.82 10.22 -21.89
CA LYS A 226 7.55 9.41 -20.91
C LYS A 226 8.89 10.06 -20.58
N ILE A 227 9.13 10.30 -19.30
CA ILE A 227 10.36 10.86 -18.76
C ILE A 227 11.18 9.72 -18.17
N ALA A 228 12.42 9.57 -18.63
CA ALA A 228 13.31 8.47 -18.23
C ALA A 228 13.96 8.70 -16.85
N THR A 229 13.13 8.98 -15.86
CA THR A 229 13.51 9.08 -14.45
C THR A 229 12.36 8.57 -13.58
N GLU A 230 12.65 8.26 -12.33
CA GLU A 230 11.65 7.97 -11.30
C GLU A 230 11.42 9.22 -10.47
N PHE A 231 10.23 9.79 -10.57
CA PHE A 231 9.84 10.90 -9.70
C PHE A 231 9.62 10.42 -8.27
N LYS A 232 10.01 11.28 -7.31
CA LYS A 232 9.84 11.05 -5.87
C LYS A 232 8.96 12.12 -5.20
N GLY A 233 8.77 13.27 -5.86
CA GLY A 233 8.05 14.43 -5.36
C GLY A 233 7.71 15.40 -6.48
N MET A 234 6.64 16.18 -6.31
CA MET A 234 6.20 17.19 -7.27
C MET A 234 5.47 18.34 -6.58
N ALA A 235 5.72 19.56 -7.05
CA ALA A 235 4.98 20.76 -6.68
C ALA A 235 4.77 21.64 -7.93
N ILE A 236 3.78 22.52 -7.88
CA ILE A 236 3.46 23.43 -8.99
C ILE A 236 3.32 24.85 -8.45
N GLY A 237 3.93 25.79 -9.15
CA GLY A 237 3.84 27.23 -8.88
C GLY A 237 4.70 28.05 -9.83
N ASP A 238 4.47 29.35 -9.85
CA ASP A 238 5.24 30.33 -10.61
C ASP A 238 6.61 30.57 -9.95
N VAL A 239 7.55 29.65 -10.15
CA VAL A 239 8.86 29.66 -9.48
C VAL A 239 9.85 30.60 -10.13
N ASN A 240 9.49 31.20 -11.27
CA ASN A 240 10.31 32.17 -11.99
C ASN A 240 9.72 33.60 -11.98
N ASN A 241 8.51 33.76 -11.44
CA ASN A 241 7.77 35.01 -11.28
C ASN A 241 7.39 35.67 -12.63
N ASP A 242 6.99 34.87 -13.62
CA ASP A 242 6.46 35.35 -14.93
C ASP A 242 4.93 35.32 -15.02
N GLY A 243 4.25 34.94 -13.93
CA GLY A 243 2.81 34.80 -13.84
C GLY A 243 2.28 33.46 -14.37
N ILE A 244 3.15 32.51 -14.72
CA ILE A 244 2.79 31.19 -15.25
C ILE A 244 3.28 30.11 -14.30
N ASN A 245 2.44 29.11 -14.03
CA ASN A 245 2.82 27.99 -13.19
C ASN A 245 3.77 27.02 -13.91
N GLU A 246 4.87 26.66 -13.25
CA GLU A 246 5.75 25.57 -13.63
C GLU A 246 5.52 24.32 -12.78
N ILE A 247 5.91 23.16 -13.33
CA ILE A 247 5.99 21.90 -12.61
C ILE A 247 7.41 21.73 -12.10
N VAL A 248 7.56 21.68 -10.78
CA VAL A 248 8.80 21.28 -10.12
C VAL A 248 8.68 19.82 -9.72
N ALA A 249 9.53 18.96 -10.29
CA ALA A 249 9.60 17.54 -9.94
C ALA A 249 10.99 17.20 -9.41
N ILE A 250 11.09 16.19 -8.54
CA ILE A 250 12.37 15.67 -8.07
C ILE A 250 12.51 14.18 -8.37
N ASP A 251 13.74 13.75 -8.68
CA ASP A 251 14.13 12.35 -8.56
C ASP A 251 14.99 12.13 -7.31
N LYS A 252 15.83 11.08 -7.27
CA LYS A 252 16.74 10.81 -6.15
C LYS A 252 17.63 12.01 -5.79
N ASN A 253 18.10 12.80 -6.76
CA ASN A 253 19.06 13.87 -6.48
C ASN A 253 19.02 15.07 -7.44
N SER A 254 18.02 15.16 -8.32
CA SER A 254 17.87 16.23 -9.28
C SER A 254 16.52 16.91 -9.12
N VAL A 255 16.52 18.24 -9.20
CA VAL A 255 15.31 19.05 -9.38
C VAL A 255 15.12 19.29 -10.87
N TYR A 256 13.90 19.10 -11.35
CA TYR A 256 13.46 19.36 -12.71
C TYR A 256 12.39 20.44 -12.68
N ILE A 257 12.51 21.41 -13.58
CA ILE A 257 11.53 22.48 -13.74
C ILE A 257 11.02 22.40 -15.16
N TYR A 258 9.73 22.11 -15.29
CA TYR A 258 9.05 21.95 -16.57
C TYR A 258 7.99 23.03 -16.75
N LYS A 259 7.80 23.43 -18.01
CA LYS A 259 6.63 24.17 -18.45
C LYS A 259 5.70 23.24 -19.21
N LYS A 260 4.42 23.25 -18.89
CA LYS A 260 3.42 22.53 -19.69
C LYS A 260 3.14 23.32 -20.97
N ALA A 261 3.53 22.75 -22.10
CA ALA A 261 3.03 23.15 -23.42
C ALA A 261 1.87 22.23 -23.81
N ASP A 262 1.07 22.62 -24.80
CA ASP A 262 -0.17 21.93 -25.22
C ASP A 262 -0.13 20.39 -25.12
N LYS A 263 0.89 19.76 -25.72
CA LYS A 263 1.02 18.29 -25.83
C LYS A 263 2.24 17.71 -25.11
N GLU A 264 3.12 18.54 -24.57
CA GLU A 264 4.38 18.08 -24.01
C GLU A 264 4.84 18.91 -22.82
N LEU A 265 5.67 18.30 -21.97
CA LEU A 265 6.43 19.04 -20.96
C LEU A 265 7.75 19.50 -21.53
N VAL A 266 7.95 20.81 -21.57
CA VAL A 266 9.24 21.40 -21.95
C VAL A 266 10.09 21.51 -20.70
N LEU A 267 11.25 20.83 -20.69
CA LEU A 267 12.22 20.96 -19.60
C LEU A 267 12.90 22.32 -19.71
N LEU A 268 12.63 23.21 -18.75
CA LEU A 268 13.29 24.51 -18.66
C LEU A 268 14.66 24.39 -18.01
N GLN A 269 14.74 23.67 -16.89
CA GLN A 269 15.97 23.53 -16.13
C GLN A 269 16.05 22.17 -15.43
N LYS A 270 17.25 21.58 -15.43
CA LYS A 270 17.60 20.44 -14.57
C LYS A 270 18.75 20.84 -13.67
N ILE A 271 18.53 20.75 -12.36
CA ILE A 271 19.49 21.12 -11.33
C ILE A 271 19.92 19.85 -10.61
N LYS A 272 21.14 19.39 -10.90
CA LYS A 272 21.68 18.15 -10.37
C LYS A 272 22.37 18.38 -9.03
N GLY A 273 21.96 17.63 -8.01
CA GLY A 273 22.65 17.51 -6.73
C GLY A 273 23.71 16.40 -6.74
N ASN A 274 24.24 16.10 -5.56
CA ASN A 274 25.29 15.08 -5.43
C ASN A 274 24.71 13.67 -5.54
N SER A 275 25.53 12.69 -5.92
CA SER A 275 25.11 11.28 -6.08
C SER A 275 24.71 10.60 -4.75
N TYR A 276 25.23 11.10 -3.64
CA TYR A 276 24.94 10.62 -2.29
C TYR A 276 23.66 11.23 -1.69
N ASN A 277 23.13 12.30 -2.28
CA ASN A 277 21.88 12.91 -1.80
C ASN A 277 20.70 11.98 -2.09
N ASN A 278 19.70 12.05 -1.22
CA ASN A 278 18.41 11.43 -1.38
C ASN A 278 17.32 12.49 -1.15
N TYR A 279 16.76 13.03 -2.24
CA TYR A 279 15.65 13.96 -2.15
C TYR A 279 14.37 13.19 -1.81
N VAL A 280 13.62 13.72 -0.85
CA VAL A 280 12.45 13.07 -0.25
C VAL A 280 11.17 13.74 -0.70
N ALA A 281 11.12 15.07 -0.66
CA ALA A 281 9.95 15.85 -1.01
C ALA A 281 10.37 17.20 -1.60
N VAL A 282 9.47 17.78 -2.38
CA VAL A 282 9.60 19.14 -2.90
C VAL A 282 8.28 19.89 -2.73
N ASP A 283 8.36 21.14 -2.32
CA ASP A 283 7.24 22.05 -2.18
C ASP A 283 7.57 23.40 -2.81
N VAL A 284 6.55 24.17 -3.18
CA VAL A 284 6.69 25.52 -3.75
C VAL A 284 5.81 26.49 -2.95
N ALA A 285 6.42 27.52 -2.38
CA ALA A 285 5.71 28.59 -1.68
C ALA A 285 6.61 29.81 -1.47
N ASP A 286 6.02 31.00 -1.43
CA ASP A 286 6.68 32.26 -1.03
C ASP A 286 6.79 32.30 0.51
N ILE A 287 7.86 31.71 1.05
CA ILE A 287 8.07 31.57 2.49
C ILE A 287 8.82 32.77 3.10
N ASN A 288 9.53 33.54 2.28
CA ASN A 288 10.21 34.76 2.72
C ASN A 288 9.39 36.04 2.47
N ARG A 289 8.22 35.92 1.82
CA ARG A 289 7.25 36.99 1.53
C ARG A 289 7.81 38.06 0.60
N ASN A 290 8.63 37.67 -0.36
CA ASN A 290 9.22 38.59 -1.34
C ASN A 290 8.47 38.62 -2.68
N GLY A 291 7.40 37.82 -2.82
CA GLY A 291 6.57 37.72 -4.02
C GLY A 291 7.05 36.70 -5.06
N THR A 292 8.20 36.05 -4.86
CA THR A 292 8.70 34.97 -5.71
C THR A 292 8.61 33.64 -4.94
N PRO A 293 7.74 32.70 -5.35
CA PRO A 293 7.69 31.38 -4.74
C PRO A 293 9.04 30.66 -4.74
N GLU A 294 9.48 30.21 -3.57
CA GLU A 294 10.68 29.40 -3.43
C GLU A 294 10.41 27.91 -3.71
N ILE A 295 11.44 27.21 -4.21
CA ILE A 295 11.47 25.75 -4.28
C ILE A 295 12.13 25.20 -3.01
N ILE A 296 11.37 24.45 -2.23
CA ILE A 296 11.79 23.91 -0.94
C ILE A 296 12.02 22.42 -1.11
N VAL A 297 13.26 21.96 -0.95
CA VAL A 297 13.62 20.54 -1.16
C VAL A 297 14.04 19.94 0.17
N THR A 298 13.34 18.88 0.57
CA THR A 298 13.85 18.02 1.65
C THR A 298 14.85 17.03 1.07
N SER A 299 16.06 17.05 1.62
CA SER A 299 17.16 16.17 1.24
C SER A 299 17.77 15.54 2.49
N LEU A 300 18.25 14.31 2.32
CA LEU A 300 19.10 13.70 3.32
C LEU A 300 20.25 12.91 2.67
N ASN A 301 21.35 12.87 3.41
CA ASN A 301 22.49 12.01 3.18
C ASN A 301 22.56 11.01 4.35
N ASP A 302 22.15 9.77 4.10
CA ASP A 302 21.86 8.79 5.16
C ASP A 302 20.84 9.34 6.18
N ALA A 303 21.25 9.55 7.44
CA ALA A 303 20.39 10.13 8.50
C ALA A 303 20.61 11.64 8.68
N LEU A 304 21.53 12.24 7.93
CA LEU A 304 21.82 13.66 8.02
C LEU A 304 20.92 14.43 7.06
N LEU A 305 19.92 15.13 7.60
CA LEU A 305 19.10 16.08 6.84
C LEU A 305 19.97 17.21 6.29
N ASP A 306 19.97 17.41 4.98
CA ASP A 306 20.72 18.45 4.27
C ASP A 306 19.79 19.23 3.31
N SER A 307 18.56 19.47 3.76
CA SER A 307 17.52 20.19 3.03
C SER A 307 17.98 21.59 2.63
N PHE A 308 17.37 22.14 1.58
CA PHE A 308 17.74 23.44 1.02
C PHE A 308 16.55 24.13 0.37
N VAL A 309 16.68 25.45 0.22
CA VAL A 309 15.67 26.31 -0.43
C VAL A 309 16.32 27.01 -1.61
N MET A 310 15.64 27.01 -2.74
CA MET A 310 16.06 27.67 -3.97
C MET A 310 15.08 28.77 -4.37
N GLU A 311 15.60 29.84 -4.95
CA GLU A 311 14.82 30.96 -5.47
C GLU A 311 15.35 31.34 -6.85
N PHE A 312 14.49 31.85 -7.72
CA PHE A 312 14.90 32.37 -9.01
C PHE A 312 15.37 33.83 -8.86
N LYS A 313 16.67 34.06 -9.03
CA LYS A 313 17.32 35.39 -8.97
C LYS A 313 18.21 35.58 -10.18
N ASP A 314 18.18 36.78 -10.76
CA ASP A 314 19.04 37.14 -11.88
C ASP A 314 19.03 36.11 -13.03
N SER A 315 17.83 35.66 -13.39
CA SER A 315 17.56 34.65 -14.41
C SER A 315 18.14 33.26 -14.13
N LYS A 316 18.44 32.93 -12.87
CA LYS A 316 18.98 31.63 -12.45
C LYS A 316 18.37 31.17 -11.14
N TYR A 317 18.24 29.86 -10.98
CA TYR A 317 17.86 29.28 -9.70
C TYR A 317 19.09 29.17 -8.80
N VAL A 318 19.04 29.84 -7.64
CA VAL A 318 20.14 29.88 -6.65
C VAL A 318 19.66 29.34 -5.32
N LYS A 319 20.54 28.67 -4.57
CA LYS A 319 20.23 28.26 -3.20
C LYS A 319 20.31 29.48 -2.28
N ILE A 320 19.21 29.81 -1.63
CA ILE A 320 19.13 30.92 -0.65
C ILE A 320 19.29 30.42 0.79
N ALA A 321 19.05 29.13 1.03
CA ALA A 321 19.38 28.44 2.27
C ALA A 321 19.83 27.00 1.96
N SER A 322 20.72 26.45 2.79
CA SER A 322 21.31 25.11 2.63
C SER A 322 21.65 24.53 4.00
N ASP A 323 21.98 23.24 4.04
CA ASP A 323 22.32 22.50 5.27
C ASP A 323 21.23 22.56 6.35
N ILE A 324 19.97 22.63 5.90
CA ILE A 324 18.81 22.71 6.78
C ILE A 324 18.55 21.33 7.38
N ARG A 325 18.67 21.21 8.70
CA ARG A 325 18.53 19.95 9.45
C ARG A 325 17.08 19.58 9.76
N TRP A 326 16.17 19.84 8.82
CA TRP A 326 14.74 19.65 8.98
C TRP A 326 14.16 18.90 7.78
N PHE A 327 13.26 17.95 8.04
CA PHE A 327 12.23 17.60 7.08
C PHE A 327 11.33 18.83 6.91
N LEU A 328 11.01 19.18 5.67
CA LEU A 328 10.23 20.36 5.34
C LEU A 328 8.98 19.98 4.56
N ARG A 329 7.87 20.64 4.87
CA ARG A 329 6.59 20.47 4.16
C ARG A 329 5.78 21.75 4.18
N VAL A 330 5.27 22.17 3.03
CA VAL A 330 4.26 23.23 2.97
C VAL A 330 2.87 22.61 3.03
N ILE A 331 2.01 23.18 3.86
CA ILE A 331 0.57 22.89 3.86
C ILE A 331 -0.23 24.17 3.62
N ASP A 332 -1.36 24.02 2.96
CA ASP A 332 -2.35 25.10 2.89
C ASP A 332 -3.05 25.24 4.25
N THR A 333 -3.46 26.46 4.58
CA THR A 333 -4.27 26.74 5.76
C THR A 333 -5.62 27.30 5.34
N PRO A 334 -6.66 27.21 6.19
CA PRO A 334 -7.95 27.84 5.91
C PRO A 334 -7.86 29.36 5.66
N SER A 335 -6.82 30.02 6.15
CA SER A 335 -6.57 31.45 5.91
C SER A 335 -6.09 31.78 4.49
N GLY A 336 -5.70 30.77 3.71
CA GLY A 336 -5.08 30.93 2.39
C GLY A 336 -3.59 31.30 2.43
N ILE A 337 -3.01 31.50 3.61
CA ILE A 337 -1.57 31.71 3.79
C ILE A 337 -0.91 30.33 3.93
N PRO A 338 0.04 29.95 3.06
CA PRO A 338 0.78 28.70 3.21
C PRO A 338 1.59 28.67 4.51
N LEU A 339 1.61 27.51 5.17
CA LEU A 339 2.39 27.27 6.38
C LEU A 339 3.53 26.31 6.07
N LEU A 340 4.76 26.71 6.36
CA LEU A 340 5.92 25.83 6.28
C LEU A 340 6.11 25.11 7.62
N LEU A 341 6.05 23.79 7.58
CA LEU A 341 6.29 22.91 8.71
C LEU A 341 7.70 22.33 8.65
N GLY A 342 8.28 22.15 9.83
CA GLY A 342 9.58 21.52 10.05
C GLY A 342 9.48 20.39 11.08
N GLN A 343 10.12 19.27 10.79
CA GLN A 343 10.35 18.20 11.75
C GLN A 343 11.82 17.76 11.76
N GLU A 344 12.42 17.63 12.94
CA GLU A 344 13.79 17.12 13.07
C GLU A 344 13.82 15.60 12.82
N TYR A 345 14.99 15.06 12.55
CA TYR A 345 15.16 13.61 12.57
C TYR A 345 14.94 13.08 14.00
N GLY A 346 13.97 12.20 14.19
CA GLY A 346 13.64 11.63 15.49
C GLY A 346 14.68 10.60 15.97
N MET A 347 14.74 10.41 17.30
CA MET A 347 15.62 9.42 17.91
C MET A 347 15.00 8.02 17.72
N GLY A 348 15.75 7.08 17.15
CA GLY A 348 15.27 5.72 16.90
C GLY A 348 14.25 5.56 15.76
N LYS A 349 13.46 6.58 15.40
CA LYS A 349 12.61 6.60 14.19
C LYS A 349 12.61 7.97 13.52
N PRO A 350 12.64 8.07 12.17
CA PRO A 350 12.78 9.35 11.46
C PRO A 350 11.80 10.47 11.87
N PHE A 351 10.53 10.14 12.14
CA PHE A 351 9.47 11.11 12.47
C PHE A 351 9.08 11.14 13.95
N ASP A 352 9.91 10.55 14.83
CA ASP A 352 9.67 10.57 16.27
C ASP A 352 10.22 11.85 16.92
N SER A 353 9.72 12.99 16.44
CA SER A 353 10.10 14.32 16.92
C SER A 353 8.93 15.31 16.79
N PRO A 354 8.91 16.39 17.57
CA PRO A 354 7.87 17.40 17.45
C PRO A 354 7.92 18.16 16.13
N ILE A 355 6.76 18.65 15.68
CA ILE A 355 6.62 19.46 14.47
C ILE A 355 6.52 20.93 14.86
N TYR A 356 7.23 21.79 14.13
CA TYR A 356 7.28 23.23 14.35
C TYR A 356 6.83 23.96 13.09
N GLU A 357 6.27 25.16 13.28
CA GLU A 357 6.24 26.17 12.23
C GLU A 357 7.67 26.66 11.96
N MET A 358 8.01 26.80 10.69
CA MET A 358 9.29 27.36 10.24
C MET A 358 9.04 28.72 9.62
N VAL A 359 9.78 29.72 10.07
CA VAL A 359 9.66 31.10 9.60
C VAL A 359 10.98 31.60 9.04
N TRP A 360 10.88 32.44 8.02
CA TRP A 360 12.03 33.18 7.51
C TRP A 360 12.25 34.44 8.35
N ARG A 361 13.37 34.50 9.09
CA ARG A 361 13.74 35.65 9.94
C ARG A 361 15.23 35.94 9.78
N ASP A 362 15.58 37.21 9.61
CA ASP A 362 16.96 37.68 9.49
C ASP A 362 17.78 36.92 8.42
N GLY A 363 17.15 36.62 7.28
CA GLY A 363 17.77 35.92 6.16
C GLY A 363 17.99 34.42 6.38
N LYS A 364 17.38 33.82 7.41
CA LYS A 364 17.51 32.41 7.73
C LYS A 364 16.15 31.78 7.98
N LEU A 365 16.05 30.49 7.69
CA LEU A 365 14.93 29.66 8.10
C LEU A 365 15.15 29.20 9.54
N ILE A 366 14.22 29.52 10.45
CA ILE A 366 14.29 29.16 11.87
C ILE A 366 12.97 28.53 12.33
N ALA A 367 13.03 27.65 13.32
CA ALA A 367 11.83 27.13 13.98
C ALA A 367 11.24 28.22 14.90
N ASP A 368 9.92 28.34 14.89
CA ASP A 368 9.17 29.29 15.70
C ASP A 368 8.25 28.55 16.69
N GLN A 369 6.96 28.43 16.37
CA GLN A 369 6.00 27.78 17.25
C GLN A 369 6.03 26.25 17.13
N LYS A 370 6.05 25.54 18.27
CA LYS A 370 5.74 24.11 18.32
C LYS A 370 4.25 23.90 18.01
N MET A 371 3.97 23.11 17.00
CA MET A 371 2.59 22.82 16.57
C MET A 371 1.90 21.87 17.55
N LYS A 372 0.60 22.08 17.75
CA LYS A 372 -0.28 21.17 18.50
C LYS A 372 -0.74 20.03 17.58
N ILE A 373 0.22 19.21 17.15
CA ILE A 373 0.02 18.02 16.32
C ILE A 373 0.37 16.78 17.15
N PRO A 374 -0.41 15.68 17.05
CA PRO A 374 -0.09 14.44 17.74
C PRO A 374 1.35 13.98 17.52
N PHE A 375 2.01 13.57 18.60
CA PHE A 375 3.39 13.11 18.55
C PHE A 375 3.50 11.74 17.86
N GLY A 376 4.52 11.57 17.02
CA GLY A 376 4.76 10.35 16.24
C GLY A 376 4.17 10.35 14.82
N LEU A 377 3.59 11.48 14.37
CA LEU A 377 3.14 11.65 12.99
C LEU A 377 4.28 12.16 12.09
N SER A 378 4.26 11.74 10.82
CA SER A 378 5.10 12.26 9.75
C SER A 378 4.56 13.58 9.21
N ILE A 379 5.41 14.60 8.98
CA ILE A 379 4.98 15.86 8.37
C ILE A 379 4.36 15.69 6.97
N TYR A 380 4.69 14.60 6.28
CA TYR A 380 4.32 14.43 4.88
C TYR A 380 2.87 14.01 4.67
N GLY A 381 2.31 13.31 5.65
CA GLY A 381 0.98 12.74 5.62
C GLY A 381 -0.03 13.51 6.46
N LEU A 382 0.15 14.81 6.69
CA LEU A 382 -0.80 15.60 7.50
C LEU A 382 -1.16 16.94 6.86
N ILE A 383 -2.33 17.45 7.25
CA ILE A 383 -2.82 18.81 6.99
C ILE A 383 -3.60 19.35 8.19
N ILE A 384 -3.86 20.66 8.17
CA ILE A 384 -4.72 21.35 9.13
C ILE A 384 -5.88 21.97 8.36
N ASP A 385 -7.08 21.46 8.57
CA ASP A 385 -8.31 22.00 7.97
C ASP A 385 -9.49 21.77 8.93
N ASN A 386 -10.60 22.47 8.74
CA ASN A 386 -11.82 22.23 9.51
C ASN A 386 -12.73 21.18 8.86
N LEU A 387 -12.62 20.92 7.54
CA LEU A 387 -13.47 19.97 6.80
C LEU A 387 -14.99 20.17 7.00
N GLY A 388 -15.42 21.41 7.27
CA GLY A 388 -16.81 21.69 7.65
C GLY A 388 -17.25 21.11 9.00
N ILE A 389 -16.31 20.58 9.80
CA ILE A 389 -16.53 20.07 11.15
C ILE A 389 -16.50 21.26 12.11
N ASP A 390 -17.65 21.64 12.67
CA ASP A 390 -17.85 22.62 13.76
C ASP A 390 -17.18 24.01 13.63
N GLY A 391 -16.49 24.28 12.53
CA GLY A 391 -15.74 25.51 12.26
C GLY A 391 -14.32 25.56 12.85
N SER A 392 -13.94 24.66 13.76
CA SER A 392 -12.60 24.66 14.35
C SER A 392 -11.62 23.74 13.61
N GLU A 393 -10.37 24.18 13.53
CA GLU A 393 -9.32 23.47 12.80
C GLU A 393 -8.97 22.14 13.46
N LYS A 394 -8.96 21.09 12.64
CA LYS A 394 -8.58 19.72 13.00
C LYS A 394 -7.24 19.34 12.41
N ILE A 395 -6.61 18.33 12.99
CA ILE A 395 -5.48 17.65 12.37
C ILE A 395 -6.01 16.46 11.60
N ILE A 396 -5.76 16.42 10.31
CA ILE A 396 -6.03 15.26 9.45
C ILE A 396 -4.71 14.64 9.05
N ALA A 397 -4.51 13.37 9.36
CA ALA A 397 -3.22 12.73 9.16
C ALA A 397 -3.32 11.25 8.77
N LEU A 398 -2.30 10.76 8.08
CA LEU A 398 -2.04 9.35 7.83
C LEU A 398 -1.12 8.79 8.94
N ASP A 399 -1.42 7.59 9.45
CA ASP A 399 -0.48 6.85 10.28
C ASP A 399 0.54 6.03 9.44
N ASP A 400 1.44 5.32 10.12
CA ASP A 400 2.45 4.45 9.49
C ASP A 400 1.84 3.30 8.65
N LEU A 401 0.57 2.96 8.90
CA LEU A 401 -0.21 1.96 8.18
C LEU A 401 -1.10 2.60 7.09
N ASP A 402 -1.00 3.92 6.94
CA ASP A 402 -1.74 4.79 6.04
C ASP A 402 -3.27 4.83 6.29
N TYR A 403 -3.72 4.63 7.52
CA TYR A 403 -5.09 4.99 7.93
C TYR A 403 -5.21 6.49 8.13
N ILE A 404 -6.34 7.08 7.74
CA ILE A 404 -6.65 8.49 8.01
C ILE A 404 -7.17 8.62 9.44
N TYR A 405 -6.70 9.65 10.13
CA TYR A 405 -7.18 10.09 11.43
C TYR A 405 -7.61 11.54 11.36
N ILE A 406 -8.65 11.87 12.12
CA ILE A 406 -9.08 13.24 12.37
C ILE A 406 -9.04 13.43 13.89
N THR A 407 -8.32 14.46 14.32
CA THR A 407 -8.13 14.74 15.75
C THR A 407 -8.25 16.23 16.04
N GLU A 408 -8.61 16.55 17.27
CA GLU A 408 -8.41 17.89 17.82
C GLU A 408 -6.92 18.21 17.89
N LYS A 409 -6.59 19.51 17.87
CA LYS A 409 -5.21 19.97 18.06
C LYS A 409 -4.68 19.54 19.43
N THR A 410 -3.73 18.62 19.45
CA THR A 410 -3.17 18.02 20.67
C THR A 410 -1.67 17.75 20.54
N THR A 411 -0.99 17.56 21.66
CA THR A 411 0.41 17.10 21.71
C THR A 411 0.54 15.67 22.25
N LYS A 412 -0.58 14.97 22.49
CA LYS A 412 -0.56 13.55 22.90
C LYS A 412 0.00 12.69 21.77
N SER A 413 0.62 11.56 22.10
CA SER A 413 1.10 10.63 21.08
C SER A 413 -0.07 9.94 20.37
N LEU A 414 0.10 9.63 19.08
CA LEU A 414 -0.92 8.92 18.30
C LEU A 414 -1.32 7.58 18.94
N GLY A 415 -0.35 6.83 19.48
CA GLY A 415 -0.64 5.58 20.19
C GLY A 415 -1.53 5.77 21.42
N ARG A 416 -1.43 6.90 22.11
CA ARG A 416 -2.30 7.22 23.25
C ARG A 416 -3.71 7.61 22.80
N LEU A 417 -3.84 8.27 21.65
CA LEU A 417 -5.13 8.64 21.08
C LEU A 417 -5.91 7.42 20.56
N THR A 418 -5.19 6.38 20.11
CA THR A 418 -5.76 5.21 19.43
C THR A 418 -5.80 3.93 20.28
N SER A 419 -5.38 4.00 21.54
CA SER A 419 -5.32 2.84 22.44
C SER A 419 -6.71 2.29 22.79
N ILE A 420 -6.91 1.00 22.53
CA ILE A 420 -8.15 0.28 22.85
C ILE A 420 -8.35 0.29 24.38
N GLY A 421 -9.52 0.74 24.84
CA GLY A 421 -9.88 0.80 26.26
C GLY A 421 -9.74 2.18 26.91
N PHE A 422 -9.22 3.17 26.17
CA PHE A 422 -9.24 4.58 26.56
C PHE A 422 -9.99 5.38 25.51
N THR A 423 -11.10 6.01 25.87
CA THR A 423 -11.75 7.00 25.02
C THR A 423 -10.95 8.30 25.12
N SER A 424 -10.22 8.64 24.07
CA SER A 424 -9.62 9.97 23.95
C SER A 424 -10.60 10.89 23.26
N ASP A 425 -11.16 11.86 23.98
CA ASP A 425 -12.09 12.84 23.43
C ASP A 425 -11.49 13.69 22.28
N GLU A 426 -10.16 13.68 22.14
CA GLU A 426 -9.42 14.36 21.07
C GLU A 426 -9.36 13.56 19.76
N LEU A 427 -9.68 12.25 19.77
CA LEU A 427 -9.79 11.45 18.54
C LEU A 427 -11.23 11.54 18.05
N ILE A 428 -11.43 12.15 16.89
CA ILE A 428 -12.75 12.34 16.30
C ILE A 428 -13.13 11.13 15.45
N TRP A 429 -12.22 10.70 14.59
CA TRP A 429 -12.48 9.61 13.66
C TRP A 429 -11.19 8.96 13.17
N LYS A 430 -11.30 7.67 12.81
CA LYS A 430 -10.28 6.88 12.14
C LYS A 430 -10.95 6.13 10.98
N SER A 431 -10.28 6.07 9.83
CA SER A 431 -10.76 5.28 8.70
C SER A 431 -10.70 3.77 8.95
N ASP A 432 -11.67 3.05 8.38
CA ASP A 432 -11.65 1.58 8.32
C ASP A 432 -10.78 1.05 7.17
N ASP A 433 -10.60 1.88 6.14
CA ASP A 433 -9.76 1.62 4.99
C ASP A 433 -8.44 2.39 5.04
N VAL A 434 -7.47 1.89 4.28
CA VAL A 434 -6.16 2.50 4.12
C VAL A 434 -6.10 3.33 2.83
N TYR A 435 -5.52 4.52 2.93
CA TYR A 435 -5.32 5.46 1.83
C TYR A 435 -3.82 5.70 1.64
N GLY A 436 -3.38 6.69 0.86
CA GLY A 436 -1.96 6.96 0.67
C GLY A 436 -1.17 5.76 0.13
N GLY A 437 -0.07 5.42 0.80
CA GLY A 437 0.90 4.43 0.35
C GLY A 437 1.99 5.05 -0.52
N SER A 438 3.24 4.86 -0.15
CA SER A 438 4.40 5.45 -0.83
C SER A 438 5.49 4.41 -1.05
N ASN A 439 6.18 4.50 -2.20
CA ASN A 439 7.43 3.76 -2.45
C ASN A 439 8.67 4.56 -1.96
N ASN A 440 8.49 5.80 -1.53
CA ASN A 440 9.57 6.68 -1.06
C ASN A 440 9.78 6.46 0.44
N TYR A 441 10.82 5.69 0.79
CA TYR A 441 11.15 5.35 2.16
C TYR A 441 12.51 5.90 2.59
N LEU A 442 12.65 6.03 3.91
CA LEU A 442 13.84 6.43 4.64
C LEU A 442 14.35 5.22 5.41
N GLU A 443 15.59 4.82 5.17
CA GLU A 443 16.23 3.77 5.98
C GLU A 443 16.67 4.33 7.33
N ASN A 444 16.40 3.59 8.40
CA ASN A 444 16.94 3.93 9.71
C ASN A 444 18.41 3.48 9.81
N VAL A 445 19.32 4.46 9.94
CA VAL A 445 20.77 4.22 9.93
C VAL A 445 21.28 3.67 11.25
N GLU A 446 20.62 3.96 12.38
CA GLU A 446 21.05 3.47 13.71
C GLU A 446 21.01 1.92 13.81
N ASN A 447 20.10 1.29 13.07
CA ASN A 447 20.00 -0.18 13.02
C ASN A 447 20.97 -0.85 12.02
N LYS A 448 21.74 -0.08 11.22
CA LYS A 448 22.80 -0.66 10.35
C LYS A 448 23.96 -1.24 11.19
N ALA A 449 24.16 -0.76 12.42
CA ALA A 449 25.25 -1.16 13.29
C ALA A 449 25.01 -2.49 14.04
N ASN A 450 23.76 -2.93 14.23
CA ASN A 450 23.40 -4.16 14.96
C ASN A 450 22.32 -4.97 14.22
N PRO A 451 22.70 -5.86 13.29
CA PRO A 451 21.77 -6.60 12.42
C PRO A 451 20.96 -7.72 13.11
N THR A 452 21.14 -7.95 14.41
CA THR A 452 20.61 -9.13 15.11
C THR A 452 19.13 -9.00 15.53
N ASP A 453 18.55 -7.80 15.49
CA ASP A 453 17.14 -7.56 15.77
C ASP A 453 16.33 -7.46 14.45
N ILE A 454 15.82 -8.61 13.99
CA ILE A 454 15.02 -8.73 12.75
C ILE A 454 13.66 -8.00 12.84
N ASP A 455 13.28 -7.54 14.05
CA ASP A 455 11.97 -7.00 14.43
C ASP A 455 11.89 -5.48 14.60
N LYS A 456 13.00 -4.73 14.50
CA LYS A 456 12.94 -3.25 14.53
C LYS A 456 12.52 -2.69 13.17
N GLU A 457 11.56 -1.77 13.19
CA GLU A 457 10.97 -1.10 12.02
C GLU A 457 12.04 -0.23 11.33
N ASN A 458 12.72 -0.80 10.33
CA ASN A 458 13.89 -0.20 9.68
C ASN A 458 13.57 0.88 8.63
N TYR A 459 12.28 1.20 8.42
CA TYR A 459 11.85 2.08 7.35
C TYR A 459 10.73 3.01 7.82
N ALA A 460 10.84 4.29 7.49
CA ALA A 460 9.73 5.24 7.55
C ALA A 460 9.39 5.69 6.12
N TYR A 461 8.12 5.94 5.84
CA TYR A 461 7.68 6.36 4.51
C TYR A 461 7.39 7.86 4.49
N ALA A 462 7.83 8.54 3.44
CA ALA A 462 7.29 9.86 3.13
C ALA A 462 5.89 9.64 2.54
N ASN A 463 4.87 9.80 3.38
CA ASN A 463 3.47 9.60 2.97
C ASN A 463 3.10 10.55 1.82
N LEU A 464 2.11 10.14 1.03
CA LEU A 464 1.47 11.03 0.06
C LEU A 464 0.71 12.14 0.78
N ARG A 465 0.51 13.27 0.08
CA ARG A 465 -0.25 14.41 0.60
C ARG A 465 -1.68 13.97 0.95
N ILE A 466 -2.31 14.71 1.86
CA ILE A 466 -3.77 14.81 1.96
C ILE A 466 -4.11 16.19 1.41
N LEU A 467 -5.01 16.30 0.43
CA LEU A 467 -5.42 17.59 -0.12
C LEU A 467 -6.88 17.83 0.18
N THR A 468 -7.26 19.10 0.33
CA THR A 468 -8.65 19.48 0.60
C THR A 468 -9.09 20.58 -0.33
N MET A 469 -10.29 20.42 -0.91
CA MET A 469 -10.87 21.40 -1.82
C MET A 469 -12.39 21.28 -1.80
N ASP A 470 -13.08 22.41 -1.90
CA ASP A 470 -14.53 22.47 -2.11
C ASP A 470 -14.81 22.19 -3.59
N THR A 471 -15.12 20.93 -3.91
CA THR A 471 -15.35 20.45 -5.28
C THR A 471 -16.75 20.75 -5.79
N ASN A 472 -17.73 20.83 -4.90
CA ASN A 472 -19.14 21.03 -5.24
C ASN A 472 -19.63 22.49 -5.05
N LYS A 473 -18.76 23.36 -4.52
CA LYS A 473 -19.00 24.78 -4.21
C LYS A 473 -20.07 25.01 -3.14
N ASP A 474 -20.22 24.10 -2.19
CA ASP A 474 -21.17 24.22 -1.08
C ASP A 474 -20.60 24.96 0.15
N GLY A 475 -19.31 25.32 0.10
CA GLY A 475 -18.59 26.01 1.17
C GLY A 475 -17.89 25.07 2.16
N LYS A 476 -18.00 23.75 2.00
CA LYS A 476 -17.24 22.74 2.73
C LYS A 476 -16.20 22.13 1.80
N LYS A 477 -15.06 21.74 2.37
CA LYS A 477 -14.01 21.08 1.61
C LYS A 477 -14.13 19.57 1.75
N GLU A 478 -13.97 18.85 0.65
CA GLU A 478 -13.74 17.41 0.63
C GLU A 478 -12.25 17.10 0.66
N ILE A 479 -11.90 15.90 1.12
CA ILE A 479 -10.55 15.35 1.00
C ILE A 479 -10.39 14.73 -0.39
N ILE A 480 -9.39 15.19 -1.13
CA ILE A 480 -8.85 14.48 -2.29
C ILE A 480 -7.64 13.70 -1.83
N ILE A 481 -7.70 12.37 -1.94
CA ILE A 481 -6.62 11.50 -1.51
C ILE A 481 -6.34 10.37 -2.50
N VAL A 482 -5.05 10.13 -2.74
CA VAL A 482 -4.61 9.00 -3.56
C VAL A 482 -4.48 7.74 -2.71
N LYS A 483 -4.92 6.62 -3.25
CA LYS A 483 -4.70 5.26 -2.73
C LYS A 483 -3.83 4.49 -3.72
N ASN A 484 -2.55 4.36 -3.38
CA ASN A 484 -1.66 3.46 -4.10
C ASN A 484 -1.98 2.00 -3.73
N LEU A 485 -2.09 1.17 -4.77
CA LEU A 485 -2.45 -0.24 -4.72
C LEU A 485 -1.20 -1.10 -4.98
N SER A 486 -0.98 -2.07 -4.10
CA SER A 486 0.12 -3.02 -4.21
C SER A 486 -0.40 -4.37 -4.72
N SER A 487 0.28 -4.94 -5.72
CA SER A 487 -0.02 -6.28 -6.23
C SER A 487 0.18 -7.40 -5.19
N SER A 488 0.95 -7.13 -4.13
CA SER A 488 1.17 -8.05 -3.00
C SER A 488 0.30 -7.74 -1.78
N GLY A 489 -0.57 -6.71 -1.85
CA GLY A 489 -1.25 -6.12 -0.71
C GLY A 489 -0.29 -5.37 0.24
N ARG A 490 -0.82 -4.69 1.25
CA ARG A 490 -0.04 -3.96 2.28
C ARG A 490 0.44 -4.84 3.44
N ILE A 491 0.38 -6.16 3.25
CA ILE A 491 0.59 -7.18 4.29
C ILE A 491 2.08 -7.28 4.66
N PHE A 492 2.99 -6.98 3.73
CA PHE A 492 4.43 -6.97 3.99
C PHE A 492 4.90 -5.59 4.44
N LYS A 493 5.14 -5.41 5.75
CA LYS A 493 5.77 -4.20 6.31
C LYS A 493 7.12 -3.85 5.66
N LYS A 494 7.83 -4.84 5.08
CA LYS A 494 9.21 -4.71 4.56
C LYS A 494 9.32 -4.38 3.07
N LEU A 495 8.23 -4.47 2.28
CA LEU A 495 8.26 -4.15 0.84
C LEU A 495 6.86 -3.79 0.33
N LYS A 496 6.38 -2.59 0.65
CA LYS A 496 5.20 -1.99 0.01
C LYS A 496 5.57 -1.61 -1.43
N LEU A 497 5.56 -2.54 -2.38
CA LEU A 497 5.74 -2.18 -3.80
C LEU A 497 4.37 -1.81 -4.40
N PHE A 498 4.15 -0.53 -4.59
CA PHE A 498 2.97 -0.01 -5.27
C PHE A 498 3.18 0.04 -6.78
N THR A 499 2.17 -0.39 -7.54
CA THR A 499 2.23 -0.55 -9.01
C THR A 499 1.01 0.04 -9.73
N SER A 500 -0.02 0.43 -8.99
CA SER A 500 -1.24 1.05 -9.49
C SER A 500 -1.80 2.01 -8.46
N SER A 501 -2.76 2.85 -8.85
CA SER A 501 -3.30 3.91 -8.00
C SER A 501 -4.76 4.23 -8.33
N GLU A 502 -5.46 4.80 -7.36
CA GLU A 502 -6.80 5.36 -7.47
C GLU A 502 -6.84 6.69 -6.72
N ILE A 503 -7.69 7.63 -7.13
CA ILE A 503 -7.91 8.90 -6.44
C ILE A 503 -9.33 8.88 -5.90
N TYR A 504 -9.50 9.30 -4.64
CA TYR A 504 -10.76 9.34 -3.92
C TYR A 504 -11.11 10.77 -3.55
N ASN A 505 -12.40 11.10 -3.61
CA ASN A 505 -13.01 12.27 -2.99
C ASN A 505 -13.86 11.81 -1.80
N LEU A 506 -13.50 12.27 -0.60
CA LEU A 506 -14.15 11.91 0.66
C LEU A 506 -14.72 13.14 1.32
N GLU A 507 -15.97 13.06 1.77
CA GLU A 507 -16.69 14.13 2.46
C GLU A 507 -17.03 13.73 3.89
N TRP A 508 -16.98 14.70 4.81
CA TRP A 508 -17.42 14.48 6.18
C TRP A 508 -18.95 14.63 6.30
N ASP A 509 -19.64 13.56 6.70
CA ASP A 509 -21.11 13.54 6.81
C ASP A 509 -21.65 13.83 8.22
N GLY A 510 -20.77 14.06 9.19
CA GLY A 510 -21.12 14.26 10.61
C GLY A 510 -20.79 13.06 11.50
N MET A 511 -20.66 11.86 10.94
CA MET A 511 -20.28 10.64 11.68
C MET A 511 -18.94 10.08 11.21
N GLY A 512 -18.61 10.24 9.93
CA GLY A 512 -17.37 9.74 9.35
C GLY A 512 -17.12 10.34 7.97
N MET A 513 -16.10 9.78 7.31
CA MET A 513 -15.84 10.08 5.90
C MET A 513 -16.66 9.17 5.01
N THR A 514 -17.43 9.76 4.11
CA THR A 514 -18.19 9.08 3.06
C THR A 514 -17.53 9.35 1.70
N GLU A 515 -17.43 8.32 0.87
CA GLU A 515 -16.91 8.46 -0.49
C GLU A 515 -17.96 9.07 -1.42
N ASN A 516 -17.61 10.19 -2.07
CA ASN A 516 -18.42 10.78 -3.12
C ASN A 516 -18.14 10.13 -4.48
N TRP A 517 -16.86 9.95 -4.81
CA TRP A 517 -16.41 9.26 -6.01
C TRP A 517 -14.96 8.81 -5.88
N HIS A 518 -14.56 7.88 -6.75
CA HIS A 518 -13.16 7.56 -7.00
C HIS A 518 -12.89 7.33 -8.51
N THR A 519 -11.65 7.48 -8.93
CA THR A 519 -11.24 7.19 -10.31
C THR A 519 -11.15 5.68 -10.53
N LYS A 520 -11.35 5.22 -11.78
CA LYS A 520 -10.91 3.86 -12.17
C LYS A 520 -9.42 3.68 -11.88
N LYS A 521 -9.03 2.43 -11.62
CA LYS A 521 -7.63 2.03 -11.42
C LYS A 521 -6.70 2.57 -12.51
N ILE A 522 -5.68 3.30 -12.07
CA ILE A 522 -4.61 3.87 -12.88
C ILE A 522 -3.40 2.94 -12.84
N ASN A 523 -2.83 2.63 -14.00
CA ASN A 523 -1.62 1.82 -14.10
C ASN A 523 -0.38 2.69 -13.79
N GLY A 524 0.32 2.37 -12.70
CA GLY A 524 1.42 3.15 -12.16
C GLY A 524 1.14 3.62 -10.73
N TYR A 525 2.19 3.77 -9.93
CA TYR A 525 2.07 4.35 -8.59
C TYR A 525 2.21 5.87 -8.68
N VAL A 526 1.44 6.61 -7.91
CA VAL A 526 1.59 8.06 -7.77
C VAL A 526 2.68 8.33 -6.75
N ALA A 527 3.73 9.02 -7.15
CA ALA A 527 4.83 9.43 -6.27
C ALA A 527 4.50 10.71 -5.48
N ASP A 528 3.77 11.63 -6.09
CA ASP A 528 3.24 12.83 -5.45
C ASP A 528 2.12 13.41 -6.32
N TYR A 529 1.32 14.30 -5.75
CA TYR A 529 0.23 14.97 -6.45
C TYR A 529 -0.13 16.31 -5.81
N CYS A 530 -0.77 17.17 -6.58
CA CYS A 530 -1.27 18.46 -6.11
C CYS A 530 -2.55 18.87 -6.84
N ILE A 531 -3.24 19.86 -6.30
CA ILE A 531 -4.37 20.54 -6.94
C ILE A 531 -3.88 21.95 -7.29
N LYS A 532 -3.64 22.20 -8.57
CA LYS A 532 -3.12 23.47 -9.09
C LYS A 532 -3.60 23.71 -10.52
N ASP A 533 -3.67 24.98 -10.89
CA ASP A 533 -3.91 25.45 -12.26
C ASP A 533 -2.65 25.25 -13.10
N ILE A 534 -2.57 24.13 -13.82
CA ILE A 534 -1.34 23.77 -14.55
C ILE A 534 -1.33 24.24 -16.00
N ASP A 535 -2.49 24.52 -16.58
CA ASP A 535 -2.60 25.08 -17.92
C ASP A 535 -2.84 26.60 -17.94
N ASN A 536 -2.89 27.23 -16.76
CA ASN A 536 -3.04 28.67 -16.53
C ASN A 536 -4.36 29.20 -17.11
N ASP A 537 -5.41 28.37 -17.06
CA ASP A 537 -6.76 28.72 -17.54
C ASP A 537 -7.66 29.30 -16.42
N GLY A 538 -7.12 29.42 -15.20
CA GLY A 538 -7.80 29.91 -14.00
C GLY A 538 -8.56 28.82 -13.24
N LYS A 539 -8.55 27.57 -13.71
CA LYS A 539 -9.19 26.44 -13.03
C LYS A 539 -8.15 25.55 -12.39
N GLN A 540 -8.56 24.82 -11.36
CA GLN A 540 -7.68 23.88 -10.69
C GLN A 540 -7.81 22.51 -11.35
N GLU A 541 -6.69 21.79 -11.47
CA GLU A 541 -6.65 20.40 -11.90
C GLU A 541 -6.00 19.52 -10.83
N ILE A 542 -6.36 18.23 -10.82
CA ILE A 542 -5.58 17.24 -10.10
C ILE A 542 -4.39 16.84 -10.98
N VAL A 543 -3.17 17.11 -10.51
CA VAL A 543 -1.94 16.80 -11.23
C VAL A 543 -1.16 15.74 -10.48
N LEU A 544 -0.81 14.66 -11.17
CA LEU A 544 -0.12 13.49 -10.61
C LEU A 544 1.29 13.35 -11.19
N ALA A 545 2.28 13.08 -10.34
CA ALA A 545 3.54 12.49 -10.73
C ALA A 545 3.42 10.96 -10.69
N LEU A 546 3.15 10.35 -11.84
CA LEU A 546 2.88 8.92 -11.96
C LEU A 546 4.13 8.16 -12.43
N VAL A 547 4.54 7.14 -11.68
CA VAL A 547 5.65 6.25 -12.05
C VAL A 547 5.08 4.95 -12.58
N GLN A 548 5.34 4.68 -13.86
CA GLN A 548 4.74 3.55 -14.60
C GLN A 548 5.50 2.23 -14.41
N ALA A 549 6.73 2.28 -13.92
CA ALA A 549 7.57 1.10 -13.76
C ALA A 549 8.46 1.26 -12.53
N THR A 550 8.37 0.31 -11.60
CA THR A 550 9.16 0.26 -10.37
C THR A 550 9.97 -1.04 -10.34
N GLY A 551 11.25 -0.98 -9.96
CA GLY A 551 12.12 -2.14 -9.77
C GLY A 551 13.39 -2.16 -10.62
N ALA A 552 14.40 -2.92 -10.16
CA ALA A 552 15.78 -2.89 -10.64
C ALA A 552 16.01 -3.34 -12.11
N SER A 553 15.01 -3.93 -12.77
CA SER A 553 15.09 -4.41 -14.16
C SER A 553 14.32 -3.55 -15.16
N LEU A 554 13.63 -2.51 -14.71
CA LEU A 554 12.82 -1.65 -15.57
C LEU A 554 13.54 -0.32 -15.83
N ARG A 555 13.49 0.17 -17.08
CA ARG A 555 13.86 1.56 -17.35
C ARG A 555 12.85 2.44 -16.62
N ASN A 556 13.26 3.04 -15.50
CA ASN A 556 12.46 3.97 -14.70
C ASN A 556 11.77 4.99 -15.61
N ARG A 557 10.45 5.05 -15.53
CA ARG A 557 9.62 5.89 -16.39
C ARG A 557 8.54 6.56 -15.56
N SER A 558 8.55 7.87 -15.60
CA SER A 558 7.51 8.70 -15.02
C SER A 558 6.79 9.49 -16.09
N VAL A 559 5.56 9.86 -15.80
CA VAL A 559 4.72 10.77 -16.60
C VAL A 559 4.01 11.72 -15.64
N ILE A 560 3.68 12.92 -16.12
CA ILE A 560 2.74 13.80 -15.44
C ILE A 560 1.36 13.55 -16.04
N VAL A 561 0.36 13.37 -15.18
CA VAL A 561 -1.05 13.18 -15.56
C VAL A 561 -1.87 14.32 -15.00
N VAL A 562 -2.75 14.89 -15.81
CA VAL A 562 -3.61 16.01 -15.44
C VAL A 562 -5.06 15.60 -15.65
N TYR A 563 -5.83 15.60 -14.57
CA TYR A 563 -7.28 15.39 -14.58
C TYR A 563 -7.97 16.74 -14.44
N LYS A 564 -8.86 17.06 -15.38
CA LYS A 564 -9.72 18.24 -15.24
C LYS A 564 -10.78 17.95 -14.18
N LEU A 565 -10.96 18.92 -13.28
CA LEU A 565 -12.05 18.88 -12.30
C LEU A 565 -13.27 19.48 -12.98
N ASP A 566 -14.19 18.62 -13.44
CA ASP A 566 -15.49 19.09 -13.92
C ASP A 566 -16.29 19.56 -12.72
N THR A 567 -16.32 20.87 -12.50
CA THR A 567 -17.31 21.47 -11.61
C THR A 567 -18.66 21.29 -12.28
N ALA A 568 -19.50 20.37 -11.77
CA ALA A 568 -20.89 20.29 -12.18
C ALA A 568 -21.51 21.70 -12.09
N GLN A 569 -22.09 22.16 -13.21
CA GLN A 569 -22.83 23.43 -13.27
C GLN A 569 -24.22 23.30 -12.67
#